data_AF-A0A7S3C852-F1
#
_entry.id   AF-A0A7S3C852-F1
#
_cell.length_a   1.000
_cell.length_b   1.000
_cell.length_c   1.000
_cell.angle_alpha   90.00
_cell.angle_beta   90.00
_cell.angle_gamma   90.00
#
_symmetry.space_group_name_H-M   'P 1'
#
loop_
_entity.id
_entity.type
_entity.pdbx_description
1 polymer ?
#
loop_
_entity_poly.entity_id
_entity_poly.type
_entity_poly.pdbx_seq_one_letter_code
_entity_poly.pdbx_strand_id
1 'polypeptide(L)'
;APLLIDREPDMAAESSGRVDGEKEDEGWRSYESVFTNRKAGMDDVDRDWVKKVVYENSKNSPHFRNEQRKAEQATRRLQEMLRRREALSQNQLAGYDQSAAKLVAELEATRDLSHWWFHVDMDAFYASCHELMDPTLAGVPMAVGGVGMISTANYQARKYGVRSAMPGFIALKLCPDLKFCPSDFALYKTKASEVRA
;
A
#
# COMPACT_ATOMS: atom_id res chain seq x y z
N ALA A 1 70.98 -19.78 6.46
CA ALA A 1 71.42 -21.19 6.46
C ALA A 1 71.55 -21.67 7.90
N PRO A 2 71.15 -22.91 8.23
CA PRO A 2 69.98 -23.69 7.79
C PRO A 2 69.15 -24.16 9.03
N LEU A 3 67.89 -24.58 8.92
CA LEU A 3 67.37 -25.92 8.61
C LEU A 3 65.84 -25.73 8.47
N LEU A 4 65.11 -25.94 7.37
CA LEU A 4 64.99 -27.08 6.45
C LEU A 4 64.69 -28.41 7.17
N ILE A 5 63.39 -28.64 7.43
CA ILE A 5 62.79 -29.97 7.38
C ILE A 5 61.48 -29.83 6.59
N ASP A 6 61.54 -30.29 5.34
CA ASP A 6 60.38 -30.62 4.52
C ASP A 6 59.59 -31.77 5.14
N ARG A 7 58.25 -31.70 5.07
CA ARG A 7 57.37 -32.86 4.83
C ARG A 7 55.93 -32.42 4.60
N GLU A 8 55.53 -32.44 3.34
CA GLU A 8 54.20 -32.84 2.89
C GLU A 8 54.38 -34.20 2.16
N PRO A 9 53.34 -35.08 2.03
CA PRO A 9 52.02 -34.69 1.52
C PRO A 9 50.78 -35.42 2.11
N ASP A 10 49.63 -34.83 1.76
CA ASP A 10 48.29 -35.40 1.53
C ASP A 10 47.68 -36.36 2.57
N MET A 11 46.50 -36.00 3.10
CA MET A 11 45.23 -36.67 2.72
C MET A 11 44.01 -36.06 3.44
N ALA A 12 42.92 -36.00 2.66
CA ALA A 12 41.51 -35.83 3.02
C ALA A 12 40.99 -34.40 3.29
N ALA A 13 40.59 -33.76 2.20
CA ALA A 13 39.52 -32.77 2.19
C ALA A 13 38.19 -33.41 2.62
N GLU A 14 37.69 -33.05 3.79
CA GLU A 14 36.28 -33.22 4.12
C GLU A 14 35.52 -31.96 3.74
N SER A 15 34.77 -32.06 2.64
CA SER A 15 33.81 -31.06 2.17
C SER A 15 32.65 -30.97 3.16
N SER A 16 32.75 -30.08 4.15
CA SER A 16 31.58 -29.63 4.91
C SER A 16 30.70 -28.79 3.98
N GLY A 17 29.45 -29.26 3.83
CA GLY A 17 28.51 -28.81 2.81
C GLY A 17 28.25 -27.31 2.84
N ARG A 18 28.40 -26.68 1.67
CA ARG A 18 27.64 -25.47 1.36
C ARG A 18 26.17 -25.82 1.45
N VAL A 19 25.49 -25.27 2.45
CA VAL A 19 24.03 -25.17 2.43
C VAL A 19 23.70 -24.33 1.21
N ASP A 20 23.06 -24.95 0.22
CA ASP A 20 22.60 -24.29 -1.00
C ASP A 20 21.80 -23.06 -0.62
N GLY A 21 22.29 -21.89 -1.05
CA GLY A 21 21.60 -20.63 -0.87
C GLY A 21 20.25 -20.69 -1.56
N GLU A 22 19.18 -20.77 -0.77
CA GLU A 22 17.83 -20.51 -1.25
C GLU A 22 17.86 -19.14 -1.93
N LYS A 23 17.70 -19.12 -3.26
CA LYS A 23 17.58 -17.86 -4.01
C LYS A 23 16.39 -17.13 -3.43
N GLU A 24 16.62 -15.99 -2.78
CA GLU A 24 15.55 -15.15 -2.25
C GLU A 24 14.55 -14.85 -3.38
N ASP A 25 13.27 -15.11 -3.13
CA ASP A 25 12.18 -14.81 -4.06
C ASP A 25 12.04 -13.28 -4.20
N GLU A 26 12.61 -12.72 -5.27
CA GLU A 26 12.58 -11.29 -5.57
C GLU A 26 11.24 -10.82 -6.15
N GLY A 27 10.23 -11.70 -6.26
CA GLY A 27 8.92 -11.40 -6.82
C GLY A 27 8.17 -10.27 -6.11
N TRP A 28 8.54 -9.97 -4.86
CA TRP A 28 7.99 -8.83 -4.14
C TRP A 28 8.30 -7.50 -4.82
N ARG A 29 9.40 -7.35 -5.58
CA ARG A 29 9.78 -6.07 -6.22
C ARG A 29 8.79 -5.63 -7.30
N SER A 30 8.17 -6.56 -8.01
CA SER A 30 7.15 -6.27 -9.03
C SER A 30 5.72 -6.32 -8.47
N TYR A 31 5.55 -6.61 -7.18
CA TYR A 31 4.24 -6.75 -6.55
C TYR A 31 3.59 -5.41 -6.20
N GLU A 32 2.83 -4.86 -7.14
CA GLU A 32 1.98 -3.69 -6.91
C GLU A 32 0.63 -4.14 -6.29
N SER A 33 0.45 -3.89 -4.99
CA SER A 33 -0.78 -4.24 -4.27
C SER A 33 -1.51 -3.01 -3.74
N VAL A 34 -2.79 -3.16 -3.42
CA VAL A 34 -3.67 -2.08 -2.92
C VAL A 34 -3.14 -1.39 -1.65
N PHE A 35 -2.20 -2.03 -0.93
CA PHE A 35 -1.67 -1.54 0.34
C PHE A 35 -0.44 -0.63 0.24
N THR A 36 0.14 -0.44 -0.96
CA THR A 36 1.34 0.40 -1.15
C THR A 36 1.04 1.84 -1.59
N ASN A 37 -0.23 2.18 -1.80
CA ASN A 37 -0.66 3.53 -2.21
C ASN A 37 -0.29 4.61 -1.18
N ARG A 38 -0.06 5.86 -1.61
CA ARG A 38 0.18 6.97 -0.66
C ARG A 38 -1.04 7.22 0.22
N LYS A 39 -0.79 7.56 1.49
CA LYS A 39 -1.80 7.99 2.47
C LYS A 39 -1.13 8.98 3.44
N ALA A 40 -1.87 9.96 3.94
CA ALA A 40 -1.35 10.96 4.87
C ALA A 40 -0.70 10.31 6.11
N GLY A 41 0.46 10.83 6.51
CA GLY A 41 1.23 10.31 7.65
C GLY A 41 2.01 9.03 7.36
N MET A 42 2.35 8.76 6.10
CA MET A 42 3.13 7.59 5.68
C MET A 42 4.35 7.97 4.81
N ASP A 43 4.80 9.23 4.88
CA ASP A 43 5.84 9.74 3.97
C ASP A 43 7.22 9.12 4.26
N ASP A 44 7.54 8.84 5.54
CA ASP A 44 8.83 8.28 5.98
C ASP A 44 8.84 6.73 6.08
N VAL A 45 7.80 6.07 5.58
CA VAL A 45 7.67 4.60 5.69
C VAL A 45 8.58 3.92 4.67
N ASP A 46 9.34 2.92 5.10
CA ASP A 46 10.05 2.01 4.18
C ASP A 46 9.05 1.19 3.36
N ARG A 47 8.80 1.65 2.14
CA ARG A 47 7.81 1.07 1.23
C ARG A 47 8.24 -0.31 0.73
N ASP A 48 9.54 -0.55 0.59
CA ASP A 48 10.07 -1.82 0.10
C ASP A 48 9.94 -2.90 1.17
N TRP A 49 10.23 -2.55 2.43
CA TRP A 49 9.94 -3.42 3.57
C TRP A 49 8.46 -3.78 3.65
N VAL A 50 7.56 -2.79 3.60
CA VAL A 50 6.12 -3.03 3.64
C VAL A 50 5.68 -3.93 2.49
N LYS A 51 6.16 -3.66 1.27
CA LYS A 51 5.85 -4.44 0.07
C LYS A 51 6.34 -5.88 0.20
N LYS A 52 7.55 -6.10 0.72
CA LYS A 52 8.11 -7.42 1.01
C LYS A 52 7.25 -8.17 2.03
N VAL A 53 6.92 -7.56 3.16
CA VAL A 53 6.08 -8.19 4.21
C VAL A 53 4.70 -8.55 3.67
N VAL A 54 4.04 -7.64 2.96
CA VAL A 54 2.72 -7.90 2.36
C VAL A 54 2.82 -9.04 1.34
N TYR A 55 3.81 -9.03 0.46
CA TYR A 55 4.02 -10.08 -0.54
C TYR A 55 4.20 -11.45 0.13
N GLU A 56 5.13 -11.56 1.08
CA GLU A 56 5.43 -12.80 1.78
C GLU A 56 4.21 -13.39 2.51
N ASN A 57 3.36 -12.53 3.09
CA ASN A 57 2.16 -12.95 3.81
C ASN A 57 0.93 -13.10 2.90
N SER A 58 1.04 -12.76 1.61
CA SER A 58 -0.07 -12.87 0.65
C SER A 58 0.20 -13.89 -0.46
N LYS A 59 1.46 -14.17 -0.78
CA LYS A 59 1.85 -15.06 -1.89
C LYS A 59 1.17 -16.42 -1.72
N ASN A 60 0.72 -16.98 -2.84
CA ASN A 60 -0.03 -18.24 -2.91
C ASN A 60 -1.47 -18.22 -2.35
N SER A 61 -1.96 -17.10 -1.79
CA SER A 61 -3.36 -17.00 -1.36
C SER A 61 -4.33 -16.92 -2.56
N PRO A 62 -5.62 -17.30 -2.37
CA PRO A 62 -6.65 -17.04 -3.37
C PRO A 62 -6.79 -15.55 -3.73
N HIS A 63 -6.60 -14.67 -2.73
CA HIS A 63 -6.59 -13.22 -2.93
C HIS A 63 -5.46 -12.80 -3.87
N PHE A 64 -4.24 -13.28 -3.65
CA PHE A 64 -3.09 -12.97 -4.49
C PHE A 64 -3.29 -13.41 -5.94
N ARG A 65 -3.80 -14.63 -6.18
CA ARG A 65 -4.14 -15.10 -7.54
C ARG A 65 -5.22 -14.24 -8.19
N ASN A 66 -6.19 -13.75 -7.42
CA ASN A 66 -7.22 -12.87 -7.92
C ASN A 66 -6.66 -11.48 -8.30
N GLU A 67 -5.76 -10.93 -7.48
CA GLU A 67 -5.08 -9.68 -7.80
C GLU A 67 -4.18 -9.81 -9.04
N GLN A 68 -3.47 -10.92 -9.21
CA GLN A 68 -2.73 -11.22 -10.45
C GLN A 68 -3.66 -11.24 -11.66
N ARG A 69 -4.81 -11.93 -11.57
CA ARG A 69 -5.80 -11.95 -12.65
C ARG A 69 -6.33 -10.55 -13.00
N LYS A 70 -6.60 -9.71 -11.99
CA LYS A 70 -7.03 -8.32 -12.21
C LYS A 70 -5.94 -7.49 -12.88
N ALA A 71 -4.69 -7.66 -12.46
CA ALA A 71 -3.55 -6.99 -13.07
C ALA A 71 -3.40 -7.39 -14.54
N GLU A 72 -3.49 -8.68 -14.87
CA GLU A 72 -3.49 -9.15 -16.26
C GLU A 72 -4.63 -8.55 -17.08
N GLN A 73 -5.85 -8.48 -16.53
CA GLN A 73 -6.99 -7.85 -17.19
C GLN A 73 -6.76 -6.35 -17.43
N ALA A 74 -6.19 -5.64 -16.46
CA ALA A 74 -5.83 -4.23 -16.60
C ALA A 74 -4.78 -4.04 -17.70
N THR A 75 -3.74 -4.88 -17.72
CA THR A 75 -2.72 -4.88 -18.78
C THR A 75 -3.34 -5.14 -20.16
N ARG A 76 -4.25 -6.10 -20.29
CA ARG A 76 -4.95 -6.36 -21.56
C ARG A 76 -5.76 -5.15 -22.04
N ARG A 77 -6.48 -4.48 -21.13
CA ARG A 77 -7.22 -3.24 -21.44
C ARG A 77 -6.28 -2.13 -21.87
N LEU A 78 -5.14 -1.97 -21.20
CA LEU A 78 -4.12 -0.99 -21.57
C LEU A 78 -3.59 -1.23 -22.97
N GLN A 79 -3.24 -2.48 -23.30
CA GLN A 79 -2.74 -2.84 -24.64
C GLN A 79 -3.79 -2.58 -25.73
N GLU A 80 -5.05 -2.90 -25.46
CA GLU A 80 -6.15 -2.58 -26.37
C GLU A 80 -6.33 -1.07 -26.56
N MET A 81 -6.24 -0.28 -25.49
CA MET A 81 -6.29 1.18 -25.58
C MET A 81 -5.12 1.76 -26.38
N LEU A 82 -3.91 1.24 -26.18
CA LEU A 82 -2.72 1.66 -26.92
C LEU A 82 -2.85 1.32 -28.42
N ARG A 83 -3.34 0.12 -28.74
CA ARG A 83 -3.60 -0.28 -30.13
C ARG A 83 -4.66 0.61 -30.78
N ARG A 84 -5.75 0.91 -30.07
CA ARG A 84 -6.78 1.84 -30.57
C ARG A 84 -6.20 3.21 -30.85
N ARG A 85 -5.36 3.72 -29.94
CA ARG A 85 -4.66 5.00 -30.11
C ARG A 85 -3.79 4.99 -31.36
N GLU A 86 -3.02 3.93 -31.59
CA GLU A 86 -2.14 3.80 -32.77
C GLU A 86 -2.92 3.69 -34.08
N ALA A 87 -4.14 3.17 -34.05
CA ALA A 87 -5.01 3.07 -35.23
C ALA A 87 -5.71 4.39 -35.61
N LEU A 88 -5.63 5.43 -34.78
CA LEU A 88 -6.27 6.71 -35.07
C LEU A 88 -5.49 7.49 -36.14
N SER A 89 -6.20 7.93 -37.18
CA SER A 89 -5.64 8.83 -38.18
C SER A 89 -5.48 10.25 -37.65
N GLN A 90 -4.58 11.04 -38.26
CA GLN A 90 -4.39 12.46 -37.93
C GLN A 90 -5.69 13.27 -38.05
N ASN A 91 -6.55 12.96 -39.03
CA ASN A 91 -7.83 13.63 -39.21
C ASN A 91 -8.82 13.32 -38.06
N GLN A 92 -8.84 12.08 -37.57
CA GLN A 92 -9.69 11.72 -36.42
C GLN A 92 -9.19 12.40 -35.14
N LEU A 93 -7.88 12.40 -34.90
CA LEU A 93 -7.29 13.11 -33.77
C LEU A 93 -7.63 14.59 -33.80
N ALA A 94 -7.46 15.25 -34.94
CA ALA A 94 -7.83 16.66 -35.10
C ALA A 94 -9.33 16.91 -34.84
N GLY A 95 -10.21 15.99 -35.26
CA GLY A 95 -11.64 16.07 -34.96
C GLY A 95 -11.97 15.90 -33.47
N TYR A 96 -11.27 15.00 -32.76
CA TYR A 96 -11.39 14.86 -31.32
C TYR A 96 -10.86 16.08 -30.57
N ASP A 97 -9.73 16.64 -30.99
CA ASP A 97 -9.16 17.85 -30.40
C ASP A 97 -10.10 19.04 -30.57
N GLN A 98 -10.71 19.21 -31.76
CA GLN A 98 -11.70 20.26 -32.00
C GLN A 98 -12.94 20.08 -31.12
N SER A 99 -13.41 18.84 -30.96
CA SER A 99 -14.57 18.52 -30.12
C SER A 99 -14.28 18.78 -28.63
N ALA A 100 -13.08 18.39 -28.16
CA ALA A 100 -12.63 18.63 -26.80
C ALA A 100 -12.45 20.13 -26.54
N ALA A 101 -11.84 20.88 -27.46
CA ALA A 101 -11.65 22.32 -27.34
C ALA A 101 -12.99 23.07 -27.25
N LYS A 102 -13.99 22.65 -28.05
CA LYS A 102 -15.34 23.21 -27.95
C LYS A 102 -15.96 22.96 -26.58
N LEU A 103 -15.88 21.73 -26.07
CA LEU A 103 -16.42 21.39 -24.75
C LEU A 103 -15.70 22.17 -23.63
N VAL A 104 -14.37 22.31 -23.71
CA VAL A 104 -13.60 23.11 -22.77
C VAL A 104 -14.06 24.57 -22.81
N ALA A 105 -14.22 25.18 -23.99
CA ALA A 105 -14.70 26.55 -24.10
C ALA A 105 -16.10 26.75 -23.50
N GLU A 106 -17.01 25.78 -23.70
CA GLU A 106 -18.35 25.80 -23.10
C GLU A 106 -18.30 25.70 -21.56
N LEU A 107 -17.48 24.80 -21.02
CA LEU A 107 -17.29 24.64 -19.58
C LEU A 107 -16.63 25.87 -18.93
N GLU A 108 -15.65 26.47 -19.60
CA GLU A 108 -14.98 27.70 -19.14
C GLU A 108 -15.93 28.90 -19.18
N ALA A 109 -16.75 29.05 -20.22
CA ALA A 109 -17.73 30.13 -20.32
C ALA A 109 -18.79 30.09 -19.20
N THR A 110 -19.03 28.91 -18.64
CA THR A 110 -19.99 28.68 -17.55
C THR A 110 -19.33 28.48 -16.19
N ARG A 111 -18.00 28.65 -16.09
CA ARG A 111 -17.26 28.49 -14.84
C ARG A 111 -17.71 29.55 -13.83
N ASP A 112 -18.27 29.09 -12.72
CA ASP A 112 -18.67 29.94 -11.62
C ASP A 112 -17.64 29.88 -10.48
N LEU A 113 -17.01 31.04 -10.21
CA LEU A 113 -16.05 31.22 -9.12
C LEU A 113 -16.62 32.03 -7.95
N SER A 114 -17.93 32.30 -7.94
CA SER A 114 -18.60 33.05 -6.86
C SER A 114 -18.77 32.23 -5.57
N HIS A 115 -18.62 30.91 -5.64
CA HIS A 115 -18.80 29.99 -4.53
C HIS A 115 -17.48 29.65 -3.83
N TRP A 116 -17.53 29.66 -2.50
CA TRP A 116 -16.45 29.19 -1.63
C TRP A 116 -16.78 27.78 -1.16
N TRP A 117 -15.96 26.83 -1.57
CA TRP A 117 -16.15 25.42 -1.24
C TRP A 117 -15.18 25.03 -0.13
N PHE A 118 -15.72 24.53 0.98
CA PHE A 118 -14.93 23.98 2.07
C PHE A 118 -15.09 22.47 2.10
N HIS A 119 -13.97 21.76 2.12
CA HIS A 119 -13.93 20.31 2.33
C HIS A 119 -13.28 20.04 3.69
N VAL A 120 -14.00 19.33 4.56
CA VAL A 120 -13.52 18.93 5.88
C VAL A 120 -13.45 17.41 5.92
N ASP A 121 -12.25 16.89 6.18
CA ASP A 121 -11.99 15.47 6.41
C ASP A 121 -11.39 15.31 7.82
N MET A 122 -11.94 14.39 8.60
CA MET A 122 -11.53 14.17 9.98
C MET A 122 -10.31 13.25 10.03
N ASP A 123 -9.23 13.77 10.60
CA ASP A 123 -7.97 13.05 10.76
C ASP A 123 -8.15 11.71 11.47
N ALA A 124 -7.82 10.61 10.78
CA ALA A 124 -7.87 9.25 11.31
C ALA A 124 -9.17 8.92 12.10
N PHE A 125 -10.31 9.46 11.65
CA PHE A 125 -11.54 9.64 12.43
C PHE A 125 -11.86 8.56 13.48
N TYR A 126 -11.99 7.28 13.09
CA TYR A 126 -12.36 6.23 14.05
C TYR A 126 -11.28 6.01 15.12
N ALA A 127 -9.99 6.03 14.74
CA ALA A 127 -8.91 5.88 15.70
C ALA A 127 -8.87 7.08 16.67
N SER A 128 -9.06 8.29 16.15
CA SER A 128 -9.12 9.49 16.99
C SER A 128 -10.34 9.52 17.91
N CYS A 129 -11.47 8.92 17.53
CA CYS A 129 -12.60 8.73 18.45
C CYS A 129 -12.20 7.84 19.64
N HIS A 130 -11.47 6.75 19.40
CA HIS A 130 -10.98 5.87 20.48
C HIS A 130 -9.93 6.55 21.34
N GLU A 131 -8.99 7.29 20.77
CA GLU A 131 -7.99 8.08 21.52
C GLU A 131 -8.64 9.18 22.39
N LEU A 132 -9.77 9.75 21.95
CA LEU A 132 -10.55 10.70 22.75
C LEU A 132 -11.25 10.03 23.94
N MET A 133 -11.73 8.79 23.76
CA MET A 133 -12.43 8.06 24.83
C MET A 133 -11.46 7.39 25.81
N ASP A 134 -10.29 6.99 25.34
CA ASP A 134 -9.20 6.42 26.13
C ASP A 134 -7.87 7.11 25.79
N PRO A 135 -7.49 8.15 26.56
CA PRO A 135 -6.24 8.87 26.35
C PRO A 135 -4.98 8.01 26.46
N THR A 136 -5.05 6.79 27.03
CA THR A 136 -3.90 5.88 27.10
C THR A 136 -3.52 5.28 25.74
N LEU A 137 -4.40 5.41 24.74
CA LEU A 137 -4.14 5.03 23.35
C LEU A 137 -3.34 6.11 22.60
N ALA A 138 -3.29 7.34 23.11
CA ALA A 138 -2.51 8.41 22.50
C ALA A 138 -1.02 8.06 22.52
N GLY A 139 -0.36 8.20 21.36
CA GLY A 139 1.06 7.86 21.23
C GLY A 139 1.35 6.36 21.07
N VAL A 140 0.33 5.49 21.19
CA VAL A 140 0.48 4.04 21.01
C VAL A 140 0.05 3.66 19.59
N PRO A 141 0.80 2.81 18.85
CA PRO A 141 0.36 2.29 17.56
C PRO A 141 -0.97 1.52 17.73
N MET A 142 -2.04 2.00 17.09
CA MET A 142 -3.35 1.38 17.19
C MET A 142 -4.12 1.38 15.87
N ALA A 143 -4.97 0.37 15.70
CA ALA A 143 -5.88 0.24 14.57
C ALA A 143 -7.30 -0.14 15.01
N VAL A 144 -8.30 0.47 14.37
CA VAL A 144 -9.71 0.10 14.51
C VAL A 144 -10.03 -1.02 13.53
N GLY A 145 -10.68 -2.07 14.03
CA GLY A 145 -11.06 -3.26 13.26
C GLY A 145 -10.55 -4.51 13.96
N GLY A 146 -9.95 -5.43 13.21
CA GLY A 146 -9.35 -6.62 13.80
C GLY A 146 -8.42 -7.37 12.87
N VAL A 147 -8.06 -8.59 13.28
CA VAL A 147 -7.11 -9.45 12.56
C VAL A 147 -7.52 -9.71 11.11
N GLY A 148 -8.83 -9.78 10.83
CA GLY A 148 -9.34 -9.96 9.47
C GLY A 148 -9.14 -8.73 8.58
N MET A 149 -9.42 -7.53 9.10
CA MET A 149 -9.36 -6.29 8.33
C MET A 149 -9.30 -5.05 9.22
N ILE A 150 -8.45 -4.10 8.84
CA ILE A 150 -8.35 -2.77 9.48
C ILE A 150 -9.27 -1.78 8.76
N SER A 151 -10.11 -1.09 9.54
CA SER A 151 -10.89 0.05 9.04
C SER A 151 -10.04 1.32 9.02
N THR A 152 -9.37 1.63 10.13
CA THR A 152 -8.57 2.87 10.29
C THR A 152 -7.37 2.60 11.17
N ALA A 153 -6.22 3.19 10.83
CA ALA A 153 -5.03 3.19 11.67
C ALA A 153 -4.70 4.62 12.11
N ASN A 154 -4.29 4.79 13.37
CA ASN A 154 -3.81 6.08 13.87
C ASN A 154 -2.45 6.44 13.24
N TYR A 155 -2.04 7.69 13.40
CA TYR A 155 -0.79 8.18 12.81
C TYR A 155 0.45 7.46 13.35
N GLN A 156 0.43 6.97 14.59
CA GLN A 156 1.55 6.20 15.15
C GLN A 156 1.71 4.84 14.45
N ALA A 157 0.61 4.12 14.20
CA ALA A 157 0.64 2.87 13.45
C ALA A 157 1.04 3.07 11.98
N ARG A 158 0.64 4.20 11.37
CA ARG A 158 0.98 4.52 9.97
C ARG A 158 2.48 4.63 9.72
N LYS A 159 3.27 5.04 10.71
CA LYS A 159 4.75 5.07 10.62
C LYS A 159 5.37 3.69 10.37
N TYR A 160 4.67 2.62 10.71
CA TYR A 160 5.10 1.24 10.46
C TYR A 160 4.56 0.67 9.14
N GLY A 161 3.81 1.46 8.36
CA GLY A 161 3.14 0.98 7.16
C GLY A 161 1.72 0.47 7.38
N VAL A 162 1.22 0.45 8.61
CA VAL A 162 -0.14 -0.02 8.93
C VAL A 162 -1.18 0.99 8.44
N ARG A 163 -2.23 0.51 7.76
CA ARG A 163 -3.22 1.38 7.11
C ARG A 163 -4.60 0.73 7.02
N SER A 164 -5.60 1.56 6.69
CA SER A 164 -6.94 1.11 6.28
C SER A 164 -6.89 0.11 5.13
N ALA A 165 -7.85 -0.83 5.14
CA ALA A 165 -8.00 -1.94 4.20
C ALA A 165 -6.86 -2.98 4.23
N MET A 166 -5.86 -2.84 5.10
CA MET A 166 -4.87 -3.89 5.32
C MET A 166 -5.44 -4.99 6.24
N PRO A 167 -5.23 -6.28 5.94
CA PRO A 167 -5.54 -7.35 6.88
C PRO A 167 -4.74 -7.20 8.18
N GLY A 168 -5.41 -7.31 9.33
CA GLY A 168 -4.77 -7.10 10.63
C GLY A 168 -3.64 -8.09 10.93
N PHE A 169 -3.72 -9.32 10.44
CA PHE A 169 -2.62 -10.29 10.57
C PHE A 169 -1.33 -9.86 9.86
N ILE A 170 -1.43 -9.13 8.74
CA ILE A 170 -0.26 -8.55 8.06
C ILE A 170 0.25 -7.34 8.83
N ALA A 171 -0.66 -6.50 9.35
CA ALA A 171 -0.30 -5.34 10.14
C ALA A 171 0.51 -5.71 11.40
N LEU A 172 0.18 -6.83 12.05
CA LEU A 172 0.95 -7.35 13.19
C LEU A 172 2.38 -7.78 12.81
N LYS A 173 2.65 -8.12 11.55
CA LYS A 173 4.02 -8.39 11.05
C LYS A 173 4.81 -7.10 10.84
N LEU A 174 4.13 -6.00 10.53
CA LEU A 174 4.74 -4.69 10.38
C LEU A 174 4.96 -4.00 11.74
N CYS A 175 4.02 -4.17 12.66
CA CYS A 175 4.03 -3.57 13.99
C CYS A 175 3.54 -4.61 15.01
N PRO A 176 4.45 -5.37 15.66
CA PRO A 176 4.09 -6.40 16.64
C PRO A 176 3.32 -5.86 17.85
N ASP A 177 3.61 -4.62 18.25
CA ASP A 177 2.98 -3.93 19.40
C ASP A 177 1.64 -3.25 19.03
N LEU A 178 1.11 -3.49 17.83
CA LEU A 178 -0.12 -2.88 17.35
C LEU A 178 -1.33 -3.29 18.22
N LYS A 179 -2.00 -2.30 18.80
CA LYS A 179 -3.25 -2.50 19.53
C LYS A 179 -4.46 -2.46 18.59
N PHE A 180 -5.38 -3.41 18.74
CA PHE A 180 -6.66 -3.38 18.04
C PHE A 180 -7.77 -2.85 18.94
N CYS A 181 -8.52 -1.88 18.42
CA CYS A 181 -9.76 -1.39 19.01
C CYS A 181 -10.94 -1.94 18.18
N PRO A 182 -11.97 -2.54 18.82
CA PRO A 182 -13.16 -2.97 18.10
C PRO A 182 -13.91 -1.77 17.51
N SER A 183 -14.62 -1.99 16.42
CA SER A 183 -15.43 -0.94 15.81
C SER A 183 -16.62 -0.56 16.69
N ASP A 184 -16.75 0.72 17.05
CA ASP A 184 -17.90 1.28 17.75
C ASP A 184 -18.63 2.31 16.88
N PHE A 185 -19.59 1.83 16.08
CA PHE A 185 -20.35 2.70 15.20
C PHE A 185 -21.31 3.64 15.93
N ALA A 186 -21.68 3.35 17.18
CA ALA A 186 -22.49 4.26 17.98
C ALA A 186 -21.65 5.49 18.35
N LEU A 187 -20.44 5.27 18.87
CA LEU A 187 -19.46 6.33 19.15
C LEU A 187 -19.19 7.18 17.92
N TYR A 188 -18.91 6.56 16.77
CA TYR A 188 -18.56 7.30 15.54
C TYR A 188 -19.73 8.17 15.05
N LYS A 189 -20.98 7.69 15.16
CA LYS A 189 -22.16 8.48 14.80
C LYS A 189 -22.34 9.67 15.73
N THR A 190 -22.15 9.48 17.03
CA THR A 190 -22.20 10.56 18.03
C THR A 190 -21.15 11.63 17.72
N LYS A 191 -19.88 11.25 17.56
CA LYS A 191 -18.80 12.21 17.23
C LYS A 191 -18.98 12.88 15.88
N ALA A 192 -19.47 12.17 14.87
CA ALA A 192 -19.78 12.78 13.58
C ALA A 192 -20.95 13.77 13.68
N SER A 193 -21.91 13.55 14.58
CA SER A 193 -22.99 14.50 14.84
C SER A 193 -22.48 15.76 15.55
N GLU A 194 -21.54 15.62 16.49
CA GLU A 194 -20.89 16.76 17.17
C GLU A 194 -20.13 17.65 16.16
N VAL A 195 -19.43 17.07 15.18
CA VAL A 195 -18.69 17.82 14.15
C VAL A 195 -19.61 18.54 13.15
N ARG A 196 -20.81 18.01 12.91
CA ARG A 196 -21.78 18.59 11.96
C ARG A 196 -22.66 19.69 12.56
N ALA A 197 -22.72 19.78 13.90
CA ALA A 197 -23.53 20.75 14.63
C ALA A 197 -22.87 22.12 14.63
#